data_AF-A0A6V8M291-F1
#
_entry.id   AF-A0A6V8M291-F1
#
_cell.length_a   1.000
_cell.length_b   1.000
_cell.length_c   1.000
_cell.angle_alpha   90.00
_cell.angle_beta   90.00
_cell.angle_gamma   90.00
#
_symmetry.space_group_name_H-M   'P 1'
#
loop_
_entity.id
_entity.type
_entity.pdbx_description
1 polymer ?
#
loop_
_entity_poly.entity_id
_entity_poly.type
_entity_poly.pdbx_seq_one_letter_code
_entity_poly.pdbx_strand_id
1 'polypeptide(L)'
;MTVSKIDLLNKKFARCMRGYCPDEVDLAMHDAAEALGQAADENRRLLERLAALEREAAQVPAPPPVRAMVCPPTDIQGALDTGRRIVGEINENARREAQRILEEARSEGARIVASANLAKARVIEEIAEMRGQREAFEQEMRHLLEGHFRLLESAEAARHSESGDFTFAEGQD
;
A
#
# COMPACT_ATOMS: atom_id res chain seq x y z
N MET A 1 -19.06 33.54 19.90
CA MET A 1 -18.45 34.71 19.24
C MET A 1 -17.50 34.18 18.18
N THR A 2 -17.83 34.34 16.89
CA THR A 2 -16.98 33.89 15.79
C THR A 2 -16.18 35.08 15.30
N VAL A 3 -14.96 35.21 15.80
CA VAL A 3 -14.02 36.20 15.27
C VAL A 3 -13.69 35.78 13.84
N SER A 4 -13.89 36.65 12.85
CA SER A 4 -13.51 36.37 11.46
C SER A 4 -12.04 36.69 11.24
N LYS A 5 -11.42 36.11 10.20
CA LYS A 5 -10.05 36.45 9.74
C LYS A 5 -9.86 37.97 9.62
N ILE A 6 -10.87 38.65 9.09
CA ILE A 6 -10.89 40.10 8.90
C ILE A 6 -10.97 40.85 10.24
N ASP A 7 -11.69 40.30 11.22
CA ASP A 7 -11.81 40.92 12.54
C ASP A 7 -10.52 40.80 13.35
N LEU A 8 -9.78 39.72 13.15
CA LEU A 8 -8.48 39.51 13.80
C LEU A 8 -7.42 40.48 13.24
N LEU A 9 -7.38 40.67 11.92
CA LEU A 9 -6.46 41.61 11.26
C LEU A 9 -6.78 43.08 11.56
N ASN A 10 -8.03 43.41 11.84
CA ASN A 10 -8.45 44.77 12.18
C ASN A 10 -8.45 45.04 13.70
N LYS A 11 -8.00 44.10 14.52
CA LYS A 11 -8.03 44.23 15.98
C LYS A 11 -6.93 45.18 16.45
N LYS A 12 -7.32 46.31 17.02
CA LYS A 12 -6.38 47.24 17.69
C LYS A 12 -6.33 46.98 19.18
N PHE A 13 -5.14 46.83 19.73
CA PHE A 13 -4.90 46.67 21.17
C PHE A 13 -4.60 48.01 21.84
N ALA A 14 -5.03 48.19 23.09
CA ALA A 14 -4.70 49.36 23.88
C ALA A 14 -3.24 49.30 24.36
N ARG A 15 -2.52 50.43 24.33
CA ARG A 15 -1.13 50.51 24.81
C ARG A 15 -1.10 50.74 26.32
N CYS A 16 -0.26 50.00 27.03
CA CYS A 16 -0.01 50.16 28.46
C CYS A 16 1.50 50.24 28.73
N MET A 17 1.91 50.81 29.88
CA MET A 17 3.34 51.02 30.19
C MET A 17 4.16 49.72 30.30
N ARG A 18 3.50 48.56 30.43
CA ARG A 18 4.13 47.24 30.45
C ARG A 18 3.23 46.24 29.72
N GLY A 19 3.64 45.80 28.54
CA GLY A 19 2.87 44.89 27.68
C GLY A 19 3.76 44.12 26.72
N TYR A 20 3.14 43.28 25.89
CA TYR A 20 3.82 42.53 24.84
C TYR A 20 4.33 43.45 23.71
N CYS A 21 5.36 43.00 22.99
CA CYS A 21 5.90 43.72 21.86
C CYS A 21 4.84 43.83 20.75
N PRO A 22 4.49 45.04 20.27
CA PRO A 22 3.46 45.21 19.24
C PRO A 22 3.77 44.42 17.96
N ASP A 23 5.03 44.42 17.50
CA ASP A 23 5.42 43.77 16.26
C ASP A 23 5.29 42.24 16.32
N GLU A 24 5.60 41.63 17.48
CA GLU A 24 5.43 40.19 17.71
C GLU A 24 3.95 39.80 17.80
N VAL A 25 3.13 40.67 18.42
CA VAL A 25 1.69 40.46 18.49
C VAL A 25 1.05 40.56 17.11
N ASP A 26 1.46 41.54 16.29
CA ASP A 26 0.95 41.70 14.93
C ASP A 26 1.31 40.49 14.04
N LEU A 27 2.52 39.94 14.17
CA LEU A 27 2.92 38.70 13.49
C LEU A 27 2.06 37.51 13.94
N ALA A 28 1.89 37.32 15.25
CA ALA A 28 1.07 36.24 15.79
C ALA A 28 -0.42 36.38 15.39
N MET A 29 -0.93 37.61 15.28
CA MET A 29 -2.29 37.87 14.78
C MET A 29 -2.40 37.56 13.28
N HIS A 30 -1.36 37.81 12.49
CA HIS A 30 -1.33 37.43 11.07
C HIS A 30 -1.39 35.91 10.91
N ASP A 31 -0.55 35.17 11.64
CA ASP A 31 -0.49 33.71 11.61
C ASP A 31 -1.82 33.09 12.08
N ALA A 32 -2.39 33.62 13.17
CA ALA A 32 -3.69 33.19 13.67
C ALA A 32 -4.83 33.48 12.68
N ALA A 33 -4.78 34.62 11.99
CA ALA A 33 -5.76 34.98 10.97
C ALA A 33 -5.65 34.07 9.74
N GLU A 34 -4.44 33.68 9.35
CA GLU A 34 -4.21 32.72 8.27
C GLU A 34 -4.73 31.33 8.62
N ALA A 35 -4.35 30.79 9.78
CA ALA A 35 -4.80 29.49 10.26
C ALA A 35 -6.33 29.41 10.39
N LEU A 36 -6.95 30.48 10.89
CA LEU A 36 -8.41 30.58 10.98
C LEU A 36 -9.07 30.60 9.58
N GLY A 37 -8.46 31.29 8.62
CA GLY A 37 -8.92 31.30 7.23
C GLY A 37 -8.89 29.91 6.60
N GLN A 38 -7.76 29.21 6.75
CA GLN A 38 -7.59 27.84 6.26
C GLN A 38 -8.63 26.89 6.91
N ALA A 39 -8.80 26.97 8.22
CA ALA A 39 -9.81 26.17 8.93
C ALA A 39 -11.24 26.48 8.47
N ALA A 40 -11.56 27.74 8.17
CA ALA A 40 -12.88 28.12 7.65
C ALA A 40 -13.12 27.58 6.24
N ASP A 41 -12.13 27.63 5.36
CA ASP A 41 -12.21 27.07 4.01
C ASP A 41 -12.32 25.54 4.02
N GLU A 42 -11.57 24.87 4.90
CA GLU A 42 -11.69 23.43 5.10
C GLU A 42 -13.08 23.04 5.64
N ASN A 43 -13.60 23.79 6.60
CA ASN A 43 -14.92 23.55 7.15
C ASN A 43 -16.01 23.74 6.08
N ARG A 44 -15.90 24.78 5.25
CA ARG A 44 -16.79 24.98 4.09
C ARG A 44 -16.70 23.82 3.10
N ARG A 45 -15.50 23.37 2.75
CA ARG A 45 -15.29 22.20 1.88
C ARG A 45 -15.89 20.91 2.47
N LEU A 46 -15.76 20.71 3.79
CA LEU A 46 -16.34 19.56 4.49
C LEU A 46 -17.86 19.62 4.51
N LEU A 47 -18.45 20.79 4.75
CA LEU A 47 -19.90 20.99 4.70
C LEU A 47 -20.46 20.76 3.30
N GLU A 48 -19.77 21.21 2.25
CA GLU A 48 -20.15 20.94 0.86
C GLU A 48 -20.11 19.43 0.55
N ARG A 49 -19.06 18.73 1.02
CA ARG A 49 -18.97 17.26 0.89
C ARG A 49 -20.05 16.54 1.68
N LEU A 50 -20.35 16.98 2.91
CA LEU A 50 -21.44 16.43 3.70
C LEU A 50 -22.78 16.63 2.99
N ALA A 51 -23.06 17.83 2.47
CA ALA A 51 -24.27 18.10 1.72
C ALA A 51 -24.36 17.26 0.43
N ALA A 52 -23.24 17.00 -0.25
CA ALA A 52 -23.19 16.11 -1.41
C ALA A 52 -23.48 14.65 -1.04
N LEU A 53 -22.85 14.15 0.04
CA LEU A 53 -23.07 12.80 0.55
C LEU A 53 -24.49 12.62 1.11
N GLU A 54 -25.06 13.64 1.74
CA GLU A 54 -26.47 13.64 2.19
C GLU A 54 -27.43 13.58 1.00
N ARG A 55 -27.14 14.27 -0.11
CA ARG A 55 -27.93 14.16 -1.35
C ARG A 55 -27.77 12.79 -2.01
N GLU A 56 -26.59 12.19 -1.95
CA GLU A 56 -26.36 10.83 -2.44
C GLU A 56 -27.09 9.80 -1.56
N ALA A 57 -27.01 9.94 -0.24
CA ALA A 57 -27.74 9.13 0.72
C ALA A 57 -29.27 9.33 0.63
N ALA A 58 -29.75 10.50 0.19
CA ALA A 58 -31.16 10.74 -0.06
C ALA A 58 -31.64 10.16 -1.41
N GLN A 59 -30.74 9.96 -2.37
CA GLN A 59 -31.03 9.29 -3.65
C GLN A 59 -31.01 7.76 -3.51
N VAL A 60 -30.23 7.22 -2.56
CA VAL A 60 -30.41 5.86 -2.09
C VAL A 60 -31.71 5.83 -1.27
N PRO A 61 -32.76 5.08 -1.66
CA PRO A 61 -33.94 4.96 -0.83
C PRO A 61 -33.52 4.37 0.52
N ALA A 62 -33.57 5.21 1.56
CA ALA A 62 -33.27 4.79 2.91
C ALA A 62 -34.21 3.62 3.28
N PRO A 63 -33.71 2.52 3.86
CA PRO A 63 -34.59 1.59 4.56
C PRO A 63 -35.38 2.40 5.60
N PRO A 64 -36.70 2.21 5.72
CA PRO A 64 -37.53 3.08 6.54
C PRO A 64 -36.98 3.13 7.97
N PRO A 65 -36.84 4.33 8.57
CA PRO A 65 -36.35 4.44 9.93
C PRO A 65 -37.31 3.72 10.87
N VAL A 66 -36.79 2.76 11.64
CA VAL A 66 -37.47 1.99 12.69
C VAL A 66 -38.15 2.87 13.75
N ARG A 67 -37.92 4.19 13.72
CA ARG A 67 -38.39 5.16 14.72
C ARG A 67 -39.68 5.88 14.37
N ALA A 68 -40.24 5.71 13.17
CA ALA A 68 -41.54 6.28 12.80
C ALA A 68 -42.75 5.38 13.20
N MET A 69 -42.53 4.32 13.98
CA MET A 69 -43.56 3.34 14.35
C MET A 69 -44.30 3.68 15.66
N VAL A 70 -44.44 4.96 15.99
CA VAL A 70 -45.42 5.41 16.98
C VAL A 70 -46.60 6.00 16.22
N CYS A 71 -47.39 5.10 15.63
CA CYS A 71 -48.72 5.44 15.11
C CYS A 71 -49.70 5.57 16.29
N PRO A 72 -50.60 6.57 16.29
CA PRO A 72 -51.71 6.62 17.23
C PRO A 72 -52.60 5.36 17.07
N PRO A 73 -53.28 4.94 18.15
CA PRO A 73 -53.95 3.64 18.21
C PRO A 73 -55.27 3.68 17.42
N THR A 74 -55.20 3.45 16.11
CA THR A 74 -56.41 3.16 15.33
C THR A 74 -56.31 1.90 14.48
N ASP A 75 -55.11 1.33 14.25
CA ASP A 75 -54.97 0.02 13.59
C ASP A 75 -53.65 -0.70 13.95
N ILE A 76 -53.61 -1.28 15.16
CA ILE A 76 -52.45 -2.06 15.64
C ILE A 76 -52.25 -3.32 14.78
N GLN A 77 -53.32 -3.89 14.21
CA GLN A 77 -53.21 -5.10 13.38
C GLN A 77 -52.57 -4.80 12.02
N GLY A 78 -53.00 -3.73 11.33
CA GLY A 78 -52.36 -3.27 10.10
C GLY A 78 -50.89 -2.91 10.29
N ALA A 79 -50.53 -2.30 11.43
CA ALA A 79 -49.14 -1.99 11.76
C ALA A 79 -48.29 -3.26 11.97
N LEU A 80 -48.83 -4.29 12.63
CA LEU A 80 -48.13 -5.56 12.85
C LEU A 80 -47.93 -6.36 11.55
N ASP A 81 -48.92 -6.38 10.67
CA ASP A 81 -48.81 -7.07 9.38
C ASP A 81 -47.83 -6.38 8.43
N THR A 82 -47.80 -5.05 8.46
CA THR A 82 -46.80 -4.25 7.73
C THR A 82 -45.40 -4.52 8.28
N GLY A 83 -45.25 -4.55 9.61
CA GLY A 83 -43.99 -4.91 10.27
C GLY A 83 -43.50 -6.31 9.89
N ARG A 84 -44.39 -7.31 9.82
CA ARG A 84 -44.07 -8.68 9.40
C ARG A 84 -43.59 -8.75 7.94
N ARG A 85 -44.22 -8.00 7.02
CA ARG A 85 -43.79 -7.90 5.63
C ARG A 85 -42.38 -7.31 5.51
N ILE A 86 -42.13 -6.19 6.19
CA ILE A 86 -40.82 -5.52 6.17
C ILE A 86 -39.73 -6.45 6.73
N VAL A 87 -40.01 -7.18 7.81
CA VAL A 87 -39.06 -8.17 8.37
C VAL A 87 -38.81 -9.31 7.38
N GLY A 88 -39.82 -9.74 6.62
CA GLY A 88 -39.65 -10.71 5.53
C GLY A 88 -38.72 -10.21 4.43
N GLU A 89 -38.95 -8.99 3.95
CA GLU A 89 -38.13 -8.35 2.91
C GLU A 89 -36.69 -8.13 3.38
N ILE A 90 -36.48 -7.70 4.63
CA ILE A 90 -35.14 -7.56 5.22
C ILE A 90 -34.43 -8.92 5.27
N ASN A 91 -35.12 -9.99 5.67
CA ASN A 91 -34.52 -11.33 5.72
C ASN A 91 -34.16 -11.86 4.33
N GLU A 92 -35.02 -11.67 3.32
CA GLU A 92 -34.72 -12.04 1.94
C GLU A 92 -33.55 -11.23 1.38
N ASN A 93 -33.50 -9.92 1.66
CA ASN A 93 -32.42 -9.08 1.20
C ASN A 93 -31.10 -9.43 1.88
N ALA A 94 -31.12 -9.68 3.20
CA ALA A 94 -29.95 -10.13 3.96
C ALA A 94 -29.43 -11.49 3.46
N ARG A 95 -30.32 -12.41 3.07
CA ARG A 95 -29.92 -13.71 2.49
C ARG A 95 -29.26 -13.54 1.12
N ARG A 96 -29.82 -12.70 0.24
CA ARG A 96 -29.24 -12.40 -1.07
C ARG A 96 -27.87 -11.74 -0.93
N GLU A 97 -27.75 -10.80 0.00
CA GLU A 97 -26.48 -10.11 0.23
C GLU A 97 -25.44 -11.06 0.83
N ALA A 98 -25.83 -11.93 1.77
CA ALA A 98 -24.95 -12.97 2.29
C ALA A 98 -24.47 -13.94 1.20
N GLN A 99 -25.33 -14.31 0.25
CA GLN A 99 -24.95 -15.13 -0.90
C GLN A 99 -23.95 -14.40 -1.82
N ARG A 100 -24.20 -13.12 -2.12
CA ARG A 100 -23.25 -12.28 -2.87
C ARG A 100 -21.88 -12.23 -2.22
N ILE A 101 -21.83 -11.96 -0.91
CA ILE A 101 -20.59 -11.89 -0.15
C ILE A 101 -19.84 -13.23 -0.21
N LEU A 102 -20.55 -14.36 -0.08
CA LEU A 102 -19.94 -15.68 -0.19
C LEU A 102 -19.39 -15.97 -1.59
N GLU A 103 -20.11 -15.58 -2.64
CA GLU A 103 -19.66 -15.73 -4.03
C GLU A 103 -18.43 -14.87 -4.32
N GLU A 104 -18.45 -13.62 -3.86
CA GLU A 104 -17.32 -12.69 -4.01
C GLU A 104 -16.09 -13.18 -3.25
N ALA A 105 -16.26 -13.62 -1.99
CA ALA A 105 -15.19 -14.20 -1.19
C ALA A 105 -14.60 -15.47 -1.84
N ARG A 106 -15.43 -16.31 -2.46
CA ARG A 106 -14.95 -17.48 -3.20
C ARG A 106 -14.18 -17.11 -4.45
N SER A 107 -14.69 -16.14 -5.22
CA SER A 107 -14.02 -15.63 -6.42
C SER A 107 -12.65 -15.04 -6.09
N GLU A 108 -12.60 -14.21 -5.05
CA GLU A 108 -11.36 -13.59 -4.58
C GLU A 108 -10.39 -14.64 -4.03
N GLY A 109 -10.89 -15.60 -3.26
CA GLY A 109 -10.09 -16.75 -2.79
C GLY A 109 -9.47 -17.54 -3.94
N ALA A 110 -10.25 -17.83 -4.99
CA ALA A 110 -9.75 -18.50 -6.19
C ALA A 110 -8.67 -17.68 -6.91
N ARG A 111 -8.87 -16.35 -6.99
CA ARG A 111 -7.90 -15.42 -7.58
C ARG A 111 -6.58 -15.39 -6.83
N ILE A 112 -6.63 -15.37 -5.49
CA ILE A 112 -5.45 -15.41 -4.62
C ILE A 112 -4.68 -16.72 -4.79
N VAL A 113 -5.38 -17.86 -4.83
CA VAL A 113 -4.73 -19.16 -5.03
C VAL A 113 -4.08 -19.24 -6.41
N ALA A 114 -4.75 -18.75 -7.46
CA ALA A 114 -4.19 -18.72 -8.80
C ALA A 114 -2.93 -17.84 -8.89
N SER A 115 -2.95 -16.65 -8.30
CA SER A 115 -1.79 -15.75 -8.28
C SER A 115 -0.62 -16.32 -7.48
N ALA A 116 -0.89 -16.96 -6.34
CA ALA A 116 0.12 -17.63 -5.53
C ALA A 116 0.77 -18.80 -6.29
N ASN A 117 -0.02 -19.59 -7.03
CA ASN A 117 0.51 -20.68 -7.85
C ASN A 117 1.39 -20.16 -8.99
N LEU A 118 1.01 -19.06 -9.64
CA LEU A 118 1.83 -18.43 -10.68
C LEU A 118 3.15 -17.90 -10.10
N ALA A 119 3.09 -17.21 -8.95
CA ALA A 119 4.28 -16.71 -8.27
C ALA A 119 5.21 -17.87 -7.87
N LYS A 120 4.65 -18.97 -7.36
CA LYS A 120 5.41 -20.19 -7.05
C LYS A 120 6.09 -20.76 -8.28
N ALA A 121 5.38 -20.87 -9.41
CA ALA A 121 5.96 -21.38 -10.66
C ALA A 121 7.14 -20.52 -11.12
N ARG A 122 7.00 -19.20 -11.06
CA ARG A 122 8.07 -18.25 -11.40
C ARG A 122 9.30 -18.42 -10.52
N VAL A 123 9.12 -18.57 -9.20
CA VAL A 123 10.24 -18.78 -8.26
C VAL A 123 10.95 -20.11 -8.56
N ILE A 124 10.22 -21.16 -8.93
CA ILE A 124 10.83 -22.45 -9.30
C ILE A 124 11.66 -22.31 -10.57
N GLU A 125 11.17 -21.58 -11.57
CA GLU A 125 11.89 -21.30 -12.81
C GLU A 125 13.17 -20.49 -12.54
N GLU A 126 13.09 -19.44 -11.72
CA GLU A 126 14.25 -18.63 -11.32
C GLU A 126 15.30 -19.47 -10.55
N ILE A 127 14.87 -20.38 -9.68
CA ILE A 127 15.76 -21.32 -9.00
C ILE A 127 16.44 -22.25 -10.00
N ALA A 128 15.71 -22.76 -10.99
CA ALA A 128 16.27 -23.63 -12.03
C ALA A 128 17.31 -22.87 -12.88
N GLU A 129 17.02 -21.63 -13.25
CA GLU A 129 17.95 -20.76 -13.98
C GLU A 129 19.22 -20.49 -13.17
N MET A 130 19.10 -20.09 -11.90
CA MET A 130 20.25 -19.86 -11.02
C MET A 130 21.11 -21.12 -10.84
N ARG A 131 20.49 -22.31 -10.76
CA ARG A 131 21.23 -23.58 -10.71
C ARG A 131 21.99 -23.83 -12.01
N GLY A 132 21.38 -23.56 -13.16
CA GLY A 132 22.03 -23.67 -14.46
C GLY A 132 23.21 -22.70 -14.58
N GLN A 133 23.04 -21.45 -14.15
CA GLN A 133 24.11 -20.45 -14.12
C GLN A 133 25.28 -20.89 -13.22
N ARG A 134 24.98 -21.45 -12.04
CA ARG A 134 26.01 -22.00 -11.14
C ARG A 134 26.77 -23.15 -11.80
N GLU A 135 26.07 -24.11 -12.41
CA GLU A 135 26.71 -25.24 -13.08
C GLU A 135 27.57 -24.80 -14.27
N ALA A 136 27.09 -23.84 -15.07
CA ALA A 136 27.87 -23.26 -16.16
C ALA A 136 29.15 -22.58 -15.63
N PHE A 137 29.03 -21.78 -14.57
CA PHE A 137 30.17 -21.12 -13.93
C PHE A 137 31.17 -22.13 -13.35
N GLU A 138 30.70 -23.19 -12.69
CA GLU A 138 31.56 -24.26 -12.17
C GLU A 138 32.34 -24.98 -13.29
N GLN A 139 31.68 -25.24 -14.42
CA GLN A 139 32.32 -25.83 -15.60
C GLN A 139 33.34 -24.89 -16.23
N GLU A 140 33.01 -23.61 -16.39
CA GLU A 140 33.92 -22.58 -16.92
C GLU A 140 35.16 -22.44 -16.03
N MET A 141 34.98 -22.39 -14.71
CA MET A 141 36.08 -22.34 -13.74
C MET A 141 36.94 -23.61 -13.80
N ARG A 142 36.34 -24.80 -13.89
CA ARG A 142 37.10 -26.05 -14.05
C ARG A 142 37.92 -26.02 -15.34
N HIS A 143 37.33 -25.58 -16.44
CA HIS A 143 38.02 -25.49 -17.72
C HIS A 143 39.19 -24.50 -17.70
N LEU A 144 39.00 -23.35 -17.05
CA LEU A 144 40.04 -22.35 -16.85
C LEU A 144 41.22 -22.91 -16.04
N LEU A 145 40.92 -23.60 -14.92
CA LEU A 145 41.94 -24.22 -14.08
C LEU A 145 42.69 -25.34 -14.80
N GLU A 146 41.99 -26.21 -15.54
CA GLU A 146 42.61 -27.25 -16.37
C GLU A 146 43.51 -26.65 -17.46
N GLY A 147 43.07 -25.54 -18.08
CA GLY A 147 43.87 -24.80 -19.06
C GLY A 147 45.18 -24.25 -18.46
N HIS A 148 45.10 -23.64 -17.28
CA HIS A 148 46.29 -23.17 -16.57
C HIS A 148 47.19 -24.32 -16.10
N PHE A 149 46.60 -25.43 -15.67
CA PHE A 149 47.35 -26.61 -15.24
C PHE A 149 48.15 -27.21 -16.40
N ARG A 150 47.54 -27.38 -17.58
CA ARG A 150 48.25 -27.84 -18.79
C ARG A 150 49.39 -26.91 -19.21
N LEU A 151 49.22 -25.60 -19.05
CA LEU A 151 50.29 -24.64 -19.34
C LEU A 151 51.49 -24.86 -18.42
N LEU A 152 51.25 -25.08 -17.12
CA LEU A 152 52.29 -25.37 -16.15
C LEU A 152 53.01 -26.70 -16.45
N GLU A 153 52.26 -27.77 -16.75
CA GLU A 153 52.84 -29.05 -17.16
C GLU A 153 53.72 -28.91 -18.41
N SER A 154 53.26 -28.16 -19.41
CA SER A 154 54.05 -27.91 -20.62
C SER A 154 55.34 -27.13 -20.35
N ALA A 155 55.30 -26.15 -19.44
CA ALA A 155 56.47 -25.38 -19.03
C ALA A 155 57.45 -26.21 -18.18
N GLU A 156 56.95 -27.15 -17.37
CA GLU A 156 57.78 -28.13 -16.67
C GLU A 156 58.43 -29.13 -17.63
N ALA A 157 57.69 -29.67 -18.58
CA ALA A 157 58.23 -30.59 -19.59
C ALA A 157 59.33 -29.92 -20.44
N ALA A 158 59.13 -28.66 -20.85
CA ALA A 158 60.15 -27.88 -21.55
C ALA A 158 61.45 -27.74 -20.71
N ARG A 159 61.33 -27.38 -19.42
CA ARG A 159 62.48 -27.28 -18.51
C ARG A 159 63.21 -28.61 -18.29
N HIS A 160 62.49 -29.72 -18.23
CA HIS A 160 63.10 -31.05 -18.11
C HIS A 160 63.82 -31.49 -19.40
N SER A 161 63.32 -31.08 -20.57
CA SER A 161 63.99 -31.35 -21.84
C SER A 161 65.32 -30.58 -21.98
N GLU A 162 65.38 -29.34 -21.48
CA GLU A 162 66.63 -28.55 -21.44
C GLU A 162 67.64 -29.10 -20.42
N SER A 163 67.16 -29.74 -19.34
CA SER A 163 68.01 -30.38 -18.32
C SER A 163 68.58 -31.74 -18.77
N GLY A 164 67.98 -32.39 -19.77
CA GLY A 164 68.36 -33.74 -20.23
C GLY A 164 69.50 -33.77 -21.23
N ASP A 165 69.91 -32.63 -21.79
CA ASP A 165 70.93 -32.53 -22.84
C ASP A 165 72.37 -32.37 -22.29
N PHE A 166 72.57 -32.58 -20.98
CA PHE A 166 73.89 -32.61 -20.35
C PHE A 166 74.34 -34.05 -20.04
N THR A 167 74.26 -34.96 -21.02
CA THR A 167 74.99 -36.23 -20.94
C THR A 167 76.45 -36.00 -21.24
N PHE A 168 77.21 -35.92 -20.17
CA PHE A 168 78.66 -36.01 -20.06
C PHE A 168 79.25 -37.02 -21.07
N ALA A 169 79.91 -36.50 -22.11
CA ALA A 169 80.83 -37.26 -22.94
C ALA A 169 82.10 -37.49 -22.12
N GLU A 170 82.09 -38.52 -21.28
CA GLU A 170 83.30 -39.03 -20.63
C GLU A 170 84.09 -39.89 -21.63
N GLY A 171 85.41 -39.74 -21.60
CA GLY A 171 86.32 -39.99 -22.71
C GLY A 171 86.52 -41.43 -23.20
N GLN A 172 86.94 -41.51 -24.46
CA GLN A 172 87.83 -42.47 -25.10
C GLN A 172 88.47 -41.69 -26.29
N ASP A 173 89.76 -41.61 -26.57
CA ASP A 173 91.02 -42.24 -26.13
C ASP A 173 92.15 -41.18 -26.22
#